data_AF-A0AAW2MIT6-F1
#
_entry.id   AF-A0AAW2MIT6-F1
#
_cell.length_a   1.000
_cell.length_b   1.000
_cell.length_c   1.000
_cell.angle_alpha   90.00
_cell.angle_beta   90.00
_cell.angle_gamma   90.00
#
_symmetry.space_group_name_H-M   'P 1'
#
loop_
_entity.id
_entity.type
_entity.pdbx_description
1 polymer ?
#
loop_
_entity_poly.entity_id
_entity_poly.type
_entity_poly.pdbx_seq_one_letter_code
_entity_poly.pdbx_strand_id
1 'polypeptide(L)'
;MVFYFKARPEAGDYTIFMGLDKYENEELIKYGFPEDVWFHVDKMSSAHVYLRLNKGQTIDDIPEGVLEDCAQLVKANSIQGNFPLSSIDLSHIFVSAEREAVNAAERAERKQQLRDKKRREELEKLEKERQAELRSYKNLMVAEKMTSNKDIASANKSLQELEEDFM
;
A
#
# COMPACT_ATOMS: atom_id res chain seq x y z
N MET A 1 -33.97 7.92 -2.16
CA MET A 1 -34.24 9.38 -2.15
C MET A 1 -33.07 10.09 -1.47
N VAL A 2 -32.62 11.24 -1.98
CA VAL A 2 -31.57 12.05 -1.31
C VAL A 2 -32.23 13.12 -0.43
N PHE A 3 -31.81 13.19 0.82
CA PHE A 3 -32.16 14.26 1.74
C PHE A 3 -31.07 15.33 1.72
N TYR A 4 -31.48 16.59 1.89
CA TYR A 4 -30.55 17.69 2.13
C TYR A 4 -31.00 18.49 3.35
N PHE A 5 -30.03 18.97 4.11
CA PHE A 5 -30.22 19.76 5.31
C PHE A 5 -29.38 21.03 5.18
N LYS A 6 -29.91 22.14 5.69
CA LYS A 6 -29.12 23.36 5.87
C LYS A 6 -28.65 23.44 7.30
N ALA A 7 -27.38 23.77 7.49
CA ALA A 7 -26.85 24.04 8.82
C ALA A 7 -27.50 25.27 9.45
N ARG A 8 -27.26 25.45 10.75
CA ARG A 8 -27.75 26.59 11.51
C ARG A 8 -27.23 27.91 10.90
N PRO A 9 -28.06 28.97 10.81
CA PRO A 9 -27.64 30.26 10.24
C PRO A 9 -26.42 30.87 10.94
N GLU A 10 -26.28 30.60 12.24
CA GLU A 10 -25.19 31.08 13.09
C GLU A 10 -23.83 30.44 12.75
N ALA A 11 -23.87 29.24 12.18
CA ALA A 11 -22.71 28.46 11.81
C ALA A 11 -22.24 28.77 10.37
N GLY A 12 -23.14 29.31 9.53
CA GLY A 12 -22.87 29.69 8.14
C GLY A 12 -23.71 28.89 7.14
N ASP A 13 -23.55 29.23 5.86
CA ASP A 13 -24.24 28.57 4.76
C ASP A 13 -23.56 27.24 4.41
N TYR A 14 -23.86 26.21 5.19
CA TYR A 14 -23.45 24.84 4.91
C TYR A 14 -24.63 23.99 4.47
N THR A 15 -24.40 23.16 3.45
CA THR A 15 -25.40 22.21 2.95
C THR A 15 -24.91 20.79 3.22
N ILE A 16 -25.77 20.01 3.86
CA ILE A 16 -25.53 18.60 4.18
C ILE A 16 -26.41 17.75 3.29
N PHE A 17 -25.87 16.70 2.68
CA PHE A 17 -26.58 15.71 1.87
C PHE A 17 -26.51 14.34 2.51
N MET A 18 -27.59 13.56 2.41
CA MET A 18 -27.66 12.21 2.95
C MET A 18 -28.51 11.33 2.04
N GLY A 19 -27.98 10.18 1.61
CA GLY A 19 -28.77 9.19 0.88
C GLY A 19 -29.65 8.37 1.82
N LEU A 20 -30.85 7.99 1.36
CA LEU A 20 -31.73 7.08 2.08
C LEU A 20 -31.15 5.66 2.11
N ASP A 21 -30.60 5.19 0.99
CA ASP A 21 -30.02 3.86 0.86
C ASP A 21 -28.68 3.85 0.10
N LYS A 22 -28.15 2.63 -0.10
CA LYS A 22 -26.85 2.43 -0.74
C LYS A 22 -26.78 2.97 -2.19
N TYR A 23 -27.88 2.96 -2.93
CA TYR A 23 -27.89 3.37 -4.34
C TYR A 23 -27.77 4.89 -4.43
N GLU A 24 -28.49 5.63 -3.58
CA GLU A 24 -28.31 7.09 -3.55
C GLU A 24 -26.97 7.50 -2.95
N ASN A 25 -26.43 6.71 -2.01
CA ASN A 25 -25.07 6.92 -1.53
C ASN A 25 -24.04 6.76 -2.65
N GLU A 26 -24.20 5.77 -3.54
CA GLU A 26 -23.35 5.60 -4.73
C GLU A 26 -23.48 6.77 -5.71
N GLU A 27 -24.69 7.31 -5.91
CA GLU A 27 -24.90 8.50 -6.73
C GLU A 27 -24.24 9.74 -6.12
N LEU A 28 -24.35 9.93 -4.81
CA LEU A 28 -23.70 11.04 -4.10
C LEU A 28 -22.16 10.97 -4.22
N ILE A 29 -21.58 9.76 -4.16
CA ILE A 29 -20.14 9.58 -4.40
C ILE A 29 -19.78 9.96 -5.83
N LYS A 30 -20.59 9.54 -6.80
CA LYS A 30 -20.33 9.78 -8.22
C LYS A 30 -20.35 11.28 -8.58
N TYR A 31 -21.20 12.07 -7.94
CA TYR A 31 -21.35 13.51 -8.19
C TYR A 31 -20.78 14.39 -7.07
N GLY A 32 -20.03 13.79 -6.13
CA GLY A 32 -19.40 14.51 -5.04
C GLY A 32 -18.27 15.43 -5.55
N PHE A 33 -18.13 16.58 -4.91
CA PHE A 33 -16.99 17.48 -5.18
C PHE A 33 -15.79 17.09 -4.30
N PRO A 34 -14.55 17.36 -4.74
CA PRO A 34 -13.36 17.10 -3.92
C PRO A 34 -13.33 17.93 -2.62
N GLU A 35 -14.06 19.05 -2.58
CA GLU A 35 -14.26 19.89 -1.40
C GLU A 35 -15.34 19.35 -0.44
N ASP A 36 -16.14 18.35 -0.83
CA ASP A 36 -17.18 17.80 0.03
C ASP A 36 -16.55 16.90 1.11
N VAL A 37 -16.94 17.11 2.37
CA VAL A 37 -16.49 16.29 3.51
C VAL A 37 -17.48 15.16 3.73
N TRP A 38 -17.00 13.92 3.72
CA TRP A 38 -17.82 12.73 3.91
C TRP A 38 -17.71 12.16 5.32
N PHE A 39 -18.85 11.77 5.89
CA PHE A 39 -19.00 11.19 7.23
C PHE A 39 -19.66 9.81 7.14
N HIS A 40 -19.06 8.83 7.81
CA HIS A 40 -19.62 7.50 8.02
C HIS A 40 -19.11 6.89 9.33
N VAL A 41 -19.80 5.87 9.85
CA VAL A 41 -19.29 5.07 10.97
C VAL A 41 -18.61 3.83 10.40
N ASP A 42 -17.38 3.55 10.82
CA ASP A 42 -16.65 2.34 10.42
C ASP A 42 -17.35 1.07 10.94
N LYS A 43 -17.28 -0.02 10.18
CA LYS A 43 -17.81 -1.36 10.50
C LYS A 43 -19.32 -1.48 10.72
N MET A 44 -20.10 -0.42 10.47
CA MET A 44 -21.53 -0.38 10.75
C MET A 44 -22.31 0.03 9.51
N SER A 45 -23.54 -0.48 9.37
CA SER A 45 -24.46 0.01 8.34
C SER A 45 -25.10 1.31 8.85
N SER A 46 -24.48 2.43 8.51
CA SER A 46 -24.96 3.78 8.78
C SER A 46 -25.23 4.55 7.49
N ALA A 47 -26.03 5.61 7.58
CA ALA A 47 -26.14 6.57 6.49
C ALA A 47 -24.78 7.18 6.13
N HIS A 48 -24.62 7.55 4.87
CA HIS A 48 -23.50 8.34 4.38
C HIS A 48 -23.93 9.79 4.33
N VAL A 49 -23.24 10.65 5.08
CA VAL A 49 -23.55 12.08 5.17
C VAL A 49 -22.42 12.87 4.50
N TYR A 50 -22.77 13.81 3.63
CA TYR A 50 -21.82 14.66 2.91
C TYR A 50 -22.07 16.12 3.28
N LEU A 51 -21.03 16.85 3.61
CA LEU A 51 -21.07 18.27 3.90
C LEU A 51 -20.36 19.03 2.80
N ARG A 52 -21.08 19.92 2.12
CA ARG A 52 -20.52 20.75 1.06
C ARG A 52 -19.85 21.99 1.64
N LEU A 53 -18.54 22.11 1.41
CA LEU A 53 -17.77 23.29 1.78
C LEU A 53 -17.86 24.37 0.71
N ASN A 54 -17.70 25.63 1.13
CA ASN A 54 -17.56 26.73 0.18
C ASN A 54 -16.17 26.70 -0.45
N LYS A 55 -16.07 27.28 -1.65
CA LYS A 55 -14.82 27.28 -2.43
C LYS A 55 -13.67 27.91 -1.64
N GLY A 56 -12.66 27.12 -1.32
CA GLY A 56 -11.47 27.55 -0.58
C GLY A 56 -11.58 27.44 0.95
N GLN A 57 -12.66 26.90 1.49
CA GLN A 57 -12.72 26.50 2.90
C GLN A 57 -12.09 25.13 3.10
N THR A 58 -11.50 24.94 4.28
CA THR A 58 -10.92 23.69 4.74
C THR A 58 -11.76 23.10 5.86
N ILE A 59 -11.45 21.86 6.26
CA ILE A 59 -12.16 21.22 7.37
C ILE A 59 -12.01 21.95 8.70
N ASP A 60 -10.88 22.63 8.90
CA ASP A 60 -10.59 23.38 10.12
C ASP A 60 -11.46 24.64 10.25
N ASP A 61 -12.04 25.11 9.15
CA ASP A 61 -12.96 26.25 9.12
C ASP A 61 -14.41 25.87 9.45
N ILE A 62 -14.69 24.56 9.61
CA ILE A 62 -16.03 24.07 9.89
C ILE A 62 -16.35 24.27 11.37
N PRO A 63 -17.47 24.93 11.72
CA PRO A 63 -17.88 25.08 13.10
C PRO A 63 -18.16 23.71 13.74
N GLU A 64 -17.74 23.53 14.99
CA GLU A 64 -17.95 22.29 15.75
C GLU A 64 -19.43 21.89 15.79
N GLY A 65 -20.34 22.85 15.88
CA GLY A 65 -21.78 22.58 15.83
C GLY A 65 -22.26 21.92 14.53
N VAL A 66 -21.64 22.23 13.38
CA VAL A 66 -21.99 21.58 12.10
C VAL A 66 -21.45 20.15 12.07
N LEU A 67 -20.25 19.94 12.61
CA LEU A 67 -19.67 18.60 12.76
C LEU A 67 -20.55 17.73 13.67
N GLU A 68 -21.04 18.28 14.78
CA GLU A 68 -21.98 17.61 15.68
C GLU A 68 -23.30 17.27 14.98
N ASP A 69 -23.85 18.18 14.17
CA ASP A 69 -25.10 17.96 13.43
C ASP A 69 -24.93 16.81 12.41
N CYS A 70 -23.81 16.79 11.67
CA CYS A 70 -23.45 15.69 10.76
C CYS A 70 -23.30 14.36 11.51
N ALA A 71 -22.58 14.36 12.64
CA ALA A 71 -22.37 13.18 13.48
C ALA A 71 -23.70 12.62 14.03
N GLN A 72 -24.61 13.49 14.45
CA GLN A 72 -25.94 13.12 14.91
C GLN A 72 -26.79 12.51 13.80
N LEU A 73 -26.71 13.04 12.57
CA LEU A 73 -27.42 12.48 11.42
C LEU A 73 -26.95 11.06 11.09
N VAL A 74 -25.64 10.81 11.05
CA VAL A 74 -25.08 9.47 10.82
C VAL A 74 -25.54 8.49 11.91
N LYS A 75 -25.52 8.95 13.17
CA LYS A 75 -25.94 8.16 14.33
C LYS A 75 -27.43 7.84 14.32
N ALA A 76 -28.28 8.81 14.02
CA ALA A 76 -29.74 8.65 13.96
C ALA A 76 -30.16 7.70 12.83
N ASN A 77 -29.40 7.69 11.73
CA ASN A 77 -29.65 6.84 10.57
C ASN A 77 -28.70 5.63 10.52
N SER A 78 -28.30 5.11 11.68
CA SER A 78 -27.59 3.84 11.79
C SER A 78 -28.54 2.71 12.18
N ILE A 79 -28.44 1.58 11.48
CA ILE A 79 -29.29 0.39 11.70
C ILE A 79 -29.20 -0.11 13.14
N GLN A 80 -28.08 0.13 13.81
CA GLN A 80 -27.70 -0.59 15.02
C GLN A 80 -27.90 0.25 16.31
N GLY A 81 -28.48 1.45 16.21
CA GLY A 81 -29.07 2.19 17.33
C GLY A 81 -28.10 2.72 18.39
N ASN A 82 -27.96 4.05 18.44
CA ASN A 82 -27.34 4.84 19.52
C ASN A 82 -25.92 4.43 20.01
N PHE A 83 -24.93 4.50 19.11
CA PHE A 83 -23.51 4.44 19.50
C PHE A 83 -23.06 5.71 20.25
N PRO A 84 -22.09 5.61 21.18
CA PRO A 84 -21.50 6.80 21.79
C PRO A 84 -20.85 7.67 20.69
N LEU A 85 -21.00 9.00 20.77
CA LEU A 85 -20.45 9.95 19.79
C LEU A 85 -18.92 9.79 19.65
N SER A 86 -18.25 9.29 20.70
CA SER A 86 -16.82 8.96 20.72
C SER A 86 -16.42 7.80 19.79
N SER A 87 -17.37 7.03 19.27
CA SER A 87 -17.13 5.93 18.32
C SER A 87 -17.42 6.31 16.86
N ILE A 88 -17.77 7.57 16.62
CA ILE A 88 -17.81 8.11 15.26
C ILE A 88 -16.36 8.32 14.85
N ASP A 89 -15.91 7.49 13.93
CA ASP A 89 -14.56 7.56 13.45
C ASP A 89 -14.39 8.77 12.52
N LEU A 90 -14.03 9.92 13.10
CA LEU A 90 -13.62 11.10 12.34
C LEU A 90 -12.33 10.82 11.53
N SER A 91 -11.61 9.71 11.74
CA SER A 91 -10.41 9.37 10.96
C SER A 91 -10.70 9.07 9.48
N HIS A 92 -11.99 8.95 9.12
CA HIS A 92 -12.47 8.82 7.75
C HIS A 92 -13.00 10.14 7.16
N ILE A 93 -12.54 11.29 7.66
CA ILE A 93 -12.48 12.54 6.88
C ILE A 93 -11.66 12.23 5.62
N PHE A 94 -12.33 11.84 4.54
CA PHE A 94 -11.74 11.67 3.22
C PHE A 94 -11.90 12.99 2.48
N VAL A 95 -10.85 13.81 2.52
CA VAL A 95 -10.59 14.80 1.47
C VAL A 95 -10.26 14.01 0.21
N SER A 96 -11.18 13.99 -0.76
CA SER A 96 -11.20 13.09 -1.92
C SER A 96 -10.16 13.42 -3.02
N ALA A 97 -8.95 13.83 -2.65
CA ALA A 97 -7.87 13.98 -3.62
C ALA A 97 -6.50 13.64 -3.04
N GLU A 98 -6.25 14.06 -1.79
CA GLU A 98 -4.93 13.88 -1.17
C GLU A 98 -4.76 12.46 -0.63
N ARG A 99 -5.81 11.85 -0.06
CA ARG A 99 -5.70 10.52 0.55
C ARG A 99 -5.63 9.39 -0.47
N GLU A 100 -6.22 9.52 -1.65
CA GLU A 100 -6.04 8.52 -2.70
C GLU A 100 -4.62 8.56 -3.28
N ALA A 101 -4.04 9.77 -3.44
CA ALA A 101 -2.65 9.93 -3.86
C ALA A 101 -1.67 9.40 -2.81
N VAL A 102 -1.88 9.68 -1.52
CA VAL A 102 -1.06 9.16 -0.43
C VAL A 102 -1.21 7.64 -0.29
N ASN A 103 -2.43 7.10 -0.32
CA ASN A 103 -2.66 5.65 -0.28
C ASN A 103 -2.17 4.94 -1.55
N ALA A 104 -2.15 5.61 -2.71
CA ALA A 104 -1.56 5.08 -3.95
C ALA A 104 -0.03 5.13 -3.90
N ALA A 105 0.54 6.21 -3.38
CA ALA A 105 1.99 6.37 -3.19
C ALA A 105 2.52 5.35 -2.18
N GLU A 106 1.83 5.13 -1.06
CA GLU A 106 2.22 4.12 -0.06
C GLU A 106 2.15 2.69 -0.64
N ARG A 107 1.13 2.39 -1.46
CA ARG A 107 1.04 1.10 -2.18
C ARG A 107 2.12 0.95 -3.24
N ALA A 108 2.45 2.03 -3.96
CA ALA A 108 3.51 2.04 -4.96
C ALA A 108 4.88 1.84 -4.30
N GLU A 109 5.14 2.53 -3.18
CA GLU A 109 6.37 2.42 -2.41
C GLU A 109 6.53 1.02 -1.83
N ARG A 110 5.48 0.46 -1.22
CA ARG A 110 5.52 -0.92 -0.70
C ARG A 110 5.77 -1.95 -1.81
N LYS A 111 5.18 -1.75 -2.99
CA LYS A 111 5.42 -2.59 -4.18
C LYS A 111 6.85 -2.44 -4.71
N GLN A 112 7.41 -1.24 -4.65
CA GLN A 112 8.79 -0.94 -5.04
C GLN A 112 9.79 -1.58 -4.07
N GLN A 113 9.59 -1.43 -2.76
CA GLN A 113 10.41 -2.07 -1.73
C GLN A 113 10.43 -3.60 -1.87
N LEU A 114 9.27 -4.21 -2.17
CA LEU A 114 9.17 -5.65 -2.45
C LEU A 114 9.95 -6.06 -3.72
N ARG A 115 9.87 -5.26 -4.78
CA ARG A 115 10.62 -5.51 -6.04
C ARG A 115 12.11 -5.37 -5.84
N ASP A 116 12.56 -4.36 -5.10
CA ASP A 116 13.98 -4.11 -4.84
C ASP A 116 14.56 -5.18 -3.92
N LYS A 117 13.81 -5.62 -2.91
CA LYS A 117 14.20 -6.77 -2.08
C LYS A 117 14.34 -8.05 -2.92
N LYS A 118 13.36 -8.35 -3.77
CA LYS A 118 13.40 -9.53 -4.64
C LYS A 118 14.57 -9.48 -5.62
N ARG A 119 14.83 -8.32 -6.24
CA ARG A 119 15.97 -8.12 -7.15
C ARG A 119 17.30 -8.32 -6.43
N ARG A 120 17.44 -7.82 -5.19
CA ARG A 120 18.65 -8.01 -4.39
C ARG A 120 18.90 -9.48 -4.05
N GLU A 121 17.86 -10.20 -3.65
CA GLU A 121 17.93 -11.65 -3.37
C GLU A 121 18.27 -12.46 -4.64
N GLU A 122 17.70 -12.11 -5.79
CA GLU A 122 18.04 -12.73 -7.08
C GLU A 122 19.49 -12.48 -7.49
N LEU A 123 20.00 -11.25 -7.32
CA LEU A 123 21.40 -10.91 -7.59
C LEU A 123 22.37 -11.64 -6.66
N GLU A 124 22.08 -11.73 -5.36
CA GLU A 124 22.90 -12.50 -4.41
C GLU A 124 22.91 -13.99 -4.74
N LYS A 125 21.76 -14.55 -5.14
CA LYS A 125 21.67 -15.95 -5.56
C LYS A 125 22.51 -16.21 -6.81
N LEU A 126 22.43 -15.31 -7.81
CA LEU A 126 23.20 -15.42 -9.04
C LEU A 126 24.70 -15.30 -8.78
N GLU A 127 25.14 -14.38 -7.92
CA GLU A 127 26.56 -14.23 -7.57
C GLU A 127 27.08 -15.46 -6.82
N LYS A 128 26.27 -16.03 -5.91
CA LYS A 128 26.62 -17.27 -5.21
C LYS A 128 26.73 -18.46 -6.17
N GLU A 129 25.84 -18.55 -7.16
CA GLU A 129 25.88 -19.57 -8.20
C GLU A 129 27.12 -19.39 -9.10
N ARG A 130 27.41 -18.16 -9.52
CA ARG A 130 28.61 -17.81 -10.29
C ARG A 130 29.90 -18.14 -9.53
N GLN A 131 29.96 -17.84 -8.23
CA GLN A 131 31.10 -18.21 -7.38
C GLN A 131 31.21 -19.71 -7.19
N ALA A 132 30.09 -20.42 -7.02
CA ALA A 132 30.10 -21.87 -6.92
C ALA A 132 30.58 -22.51 -8.23
N GLU A 133 30.17 -21.98 -9.38
CA GLU A 133 30.61 -22.44 -10.71
C GLU A 133 32.12 -22.19 -10.92
N LEU A 134 32.61 -20.99 -10.58
CA LEU A 134 34.04 -20.65 -10.60
C LEU A 134 34.86 -21.57 -9.68
N ARG A 135 34.36 -21.85 -8.46
CA ARG A 135 35.03 -22.74 -7.49
C ARG A 135 34.90 -24.21 -7.84
N SER A 136 33.92 -24.59 -8.66
CA SER A 136 33.65 -25.98 -9.00
C SER A 136 34.71 -26.58 -9.94
N TYR A 137 35.64 -25.79 -10.50
CA TYR A 137 36.59 -26.22 -11.55
C TYR A 137 35.92 -26.98 -12.71
N LYS A 138 34.58 -26.92 -12.85
CA LYS A 138 33.81 -27.81 -13.72
C LYS A 138 34.18 -27.65 -15.18
N ASN A 139 34.48 -26.41 -15.58
CA ASN A 139 34.91 -26.05 -16.92
C ASN A 139 36.44 -26.24 -17.13
N LEU A 140 37.20 -26.52 -16.06
CA LEU A 140 38.64 -26.80 -16.08
C LEU A 140 38.95 -28.31 -15.98
N MET A 141 37.96 -29.13 -15.59
CA MET A 141 38.07 -30.58 -15.52
C MET A 141 37.86 -31.20 -16.90
N VAL A 142 38.95 -31.60 -17.56
CA VAL A 142 38.91 -32.38 -18.82
C VAL A 142 39.04 -33.86 -18.47
N ALA A 143 37.95 -34.61 -18.63
CA ALA A 143 37.91 -36.04 -18.26
C ALA A 143 39.00 -36.88 -18.95
N GLU A 144 39.37 -36.52 -20.18
CA GLU A 144 40.44 -37.18 -20.95
C GLU A 144 41.85 -36.99 -20.35
N LYS A 145 42.04 -35.98 -19.51
CA LYS A 145 43.33 -35.68 -18.84
C LYS A 145 43.35 -36.10 -17.37
N MET A 146 42.30 -36.75 -16.86
CA MET A 146 42.29 -37.26 -15.49
C MET A 146 43.08 -38.57 -15.42
N THR A 147 44.22 -38.56 -14.74
CA THR A 147 45.04 -39.75 -14.46
C THR A 147 44.97 -40.06 -12.96
N SER A 148 44.74 -41.32 -12.60
CA SER A 148 44.69 -41.73 -11.20
C SER A 148 46.09 -41.70 -10.57
N ASN A 149 46.20 -41.35 -9.28
CA ASN A 149 47.47 -41.44 -8.54
C ASN A 149 48.10 -42.84 -8.62
N LYS A 150 47.27 -43.87 -8.81
CA LYS A 150 47.70 -45.25 -8.98
C LYS A 150 48.38 -45.50 -10.34
N ASP A 151 47.94 -44.77 -11.38
CA ASP A 151 48.46 -44.86 -12.74
C ASP A 151 49.69 -43.95 -12.95
N ILE A 152 49.72 -42.79 -12.27
CA ILE A 152 50.87 -41.86 -12.25
C ILE A 152 52.10 -42.52 -11.60
N ALA A 153 51.89 -43.23 -10.50
CA ALA A 153 52.96 -43.97 -9.80
C ALA A 153 53.56 -45.10 -10.66
N SER A 154 52.79 -45.66 -11.59
CA SER A 154 53.29 -46.66 -12.55
C SER A 154 53.90 -46.05 -13.82
N ALA A 155 53.67 -44.77 -14.10
CA ALA A 155 54.02 -44.14 -15.38
C ALA A 155 55.24 -43.19 -15.34
N ASN A 156 55.60 -42.58 -14.21
CA ASN A 156 56.61 -41.51 -14.25
C ASN A 156 58.05 -41.97 -13.91
N LYS A 157 58.85 -41.96 -14.97
CA LYS A 157 60.10 -41.18 -15.17
C LYS A 157 60.49 -40.23 -14.02
N SER A 158 61.80 -40.12 -13.78
CA SER A 158 62.42 -39.46 -12.62
C SER A 158 61.97 -38.02 -12.39
N LEU A 159 61.81 -37.68 -11.11
CA LEU A 159 61.39 -36.40 -10.51
C LEU A 159 62.06 -35.15 -11.08
N GLN A 160 63.24 -35.27 -11.71
CA GLN A 160 63.96 -34.18 -12.37
C GLN A 160 63.29 -33.63 -13.63
N GLU A 161 62.54 -34.41 -14.40
CA GLU A 161 61.90 -33.92 -15.65
C GLU A 161 60.65 -33.06 -15.37
N LEU A 162 60.08 -33.12 -14.15
CA LEU A 162 58.89 -32.36 -13.77
C LEU A 162 59.23 -30.95 -13.24
N GLU A 163 60.48 -30.71 -12.84
CA GLU A 163 60.93 -29.40 -12.33
C GLU A 163 61.28 -28.39 -13.44
N GLU A 164 61.63 -28.85 -14.65
CA GLU A 164 61.94 -27.96 -15.78
C GLU A 164 60.70 -27.32 -16.42
N ASP A 165 59.52 -27.93 -16.29
CA ASP A 165 58.25 -27.44 -16.86
C ASP A 165 57.56 -26.36 -15.99
N PHE A 166 58.12 -26.06 -14.81
CA PHE A 166 57.58 -25.09 -13.85
C PHE A 166 58.42 -23.79 -13.75
N MET A 167 59.52 -23.67 -14.50
CA MET A 167 60.31 -22.43 -14.67
C MET A 167 60.03 -21.76 -16.01
#